data_AF-I7BKR7-F1
#
_entry.id   AF-I7BKR7-F1
#
_cell.length_a   1.000
_cell.length_b   1.000
_cell.length_c   1.000
_cell.angle_alpha   90.00
_cell.angle_beta   90.00
_cell.angle_gamma   90.00
#
_symmetry.space_group_name_H-M   'P 1'
#
loop_
_entity.id
_entity.type
_entity.pdbx_description
1 polymer ?
#
loop_
_entity_poly.entity_id
_entity_poly.type
_entity_poly.pdbx_seq_one_letter_code
_entity_poly.pdbx_strand_id
1 'polypeptide(L)'
;MFLNFQLGSLFKREEKEAQSLFALRWGTSPSETPFKQHLSQVLWWVKLLIYSFSFLMICWSFFQSMFTSYVAYSKEPGEGLEAGYSPASSGINDHRYVTIPWTPNPWAYWPLIDSRNGFGPFIMWLVYPFSRAFLHLIWTFKGDQNGTLDTMGFNVIFAILIVLLTMKFIVFFTTFRAQYYSDKQQRHKRNVALINAKYETVNDKSWEWRQSGVLRQKELSRYNKRHGLKPLAPLENFFINTPIFLIVFRLMTITRPVKYAKLFGVMPLSKTPAQMIFSDFAGIGWMYLLFCLIIIPVNFFNQRFPTMLMRRRFPDYAADSNLSFRNINLGSSKKIQNIMTVVFLLFSFFWSTSLGIYYFFNSLLNILSNFLIHLILKRFKSNETQLTKKLRTLGIET
;
A
#
# COMPACT_ATOMS: atom_id res chain seq x y z
N MET A 1 44.57 47.17 -20.66
CA MET A 1 43.88 48.02 -19.67
C MET A 1 42.41 47.62 -19.71
N PHE A 2 41.93 47.06 -18.60
CA PHE A 2 40.65 46.36 -18.48
C PHE A 2 39.46 47.33 -18.57
N LEU A 3 38.42 46.96 -19.31
CA LEU A 3 37.06 47.46 -19.10
C LEU A 3 36.09 46.28 -18.98
N ASN A 4 35.61 46.12 -17.74
CA ASN A 4 34.51 45.27 -17.31
C ASN A 4 33.23 45.63 -18.09
N PHE A 5 32.60 44.64 -18.73
CA PHE A 5 31.21 44.74 -19.18
C PHE A 5 30.36 43.76 -18.35
N GLN A 6 29.66 44.31 -17.36
CA GLN A 6 28.63 43.61 -16.59
C GLN A 6 27.36 43.50 -17.44
N LEU A 7 27.04 42.31 -17.93
CA LEU A 7 25.73 41.99 -18.50
C LEU A 7 24.75 41.73 -17.34
N GLY A 8 24.16 42.80 -16.82
CA GLY A 8 23.33 42.76 -15.62
C GLY A 8 22.17 43.74 -15.69
N SER A 9 21.29 43.60 -16.68
CA SER A 9 19.87 43.98 -16.64
C SER A 9 19.34 43.97 -18.07
N LEU A 10 18.42 43.05 -18.39
CA LEU A 10 17.44 43.18 -19.48
C LEU A 10 16.52 41.95 -19.64
N PHE A 11 16.68 40.89 -18.84
CA PHE A 11 15.66 39.84 -18.73
C PHE A 11 14.78 40.03 -17.49
N LYS A 12 13.98 41.10 -17.52
CA LYS A 12 12.77 41.19 -16.69
C LYS A 12 11.60 40.87 -17.61
N ARG A 13 11.27 39.58 -17.74
CA ARG A 13 10.11 39.11 -18.49
C ARG A 13 9.11 38.53 -17.50
N GLU A 14 7.96 39.18 -17.39
CA GLU A 14 6.80 38.74 -16.61
C GLU A 14 6.31 37.38 -17.13
N GLU A 15 6.47 36.33 -16.33
CA GLU A 15 5.72 35.07 -16.50
C GLU A 15 4.34 35.25 -15.84
N LYS A 16 3.33 35.63 -16.63
CA LYS A 16 1.93 35.47 -16.24
C LYS A 16 1.29 34.28 -16.99
N GLU A 17 0.81 33.35 -16.16
CA GLU A 17 -0.42 32.57 -16.31
C GLU A 17 -0.60 31.71 -17.56
N ALA A 18 -0.07 30.48 -17.51
CA ALA A 18 -0.75 29.33 -18.11
C ALA A 18 -0.23 28.01 -17.53
N GLN A 19 -0.37 27.76 -16.22
CA GLN A 19 -0.15 26.40 -15.68
C GLN A 19 -0.73 26.19 -14.27
N SER A 20 -1.58 25.16 -14.18
CA SER A 20 -1.86 24.31 -13.00
C SER A 20 -3.20 24.48 -12.25
N LEU A 21 -4.24 23.86 -12.78
CA LEU A 21 -5.45 23.55 -12.00
C LEU A 21 -5.24 22.46 -10.92
N PHE A 22 -4.04 21.88 -10.80
CA PHE A 22 -3.74 20.85 -9.77
C PHE A 22 -2.30 20.86 -9.23
N ALA A 23 -1.52 21.93 -9.44
CA ALA A 23 -0.25 22.06 -8.71
C ALA A 23 -0.50 22.79 -7.40
N LEU A 24 -0.72 22.01 -6.34
CA LEU A 24 -0.44 22.47 -4.98
C LEU A 24 1.10 22.58 -4.83
N ARG A 25 1.68 23.57 -5.52
CA ARG A 25 3.10 23.90 -5.47
C ARG A 25 3.29 24.83 -4.27
N TRP A 26 3.79 24.26 -3.18
CA TRP A 26 4.40 24.99 -2.07
C TRP A 26 5.74 25.58 -2.54
N GLY A 27 5.67 26.58 -3.40
CA GLY A 27 6.77 27.46 -3.75
C GLY A 27 6.57 28.77 -2.99
N THR A 28 7.52 29.10 -2.13
CA THR A 28 7.58 30.37 -1.40
C THR A 28 7.61 31.53 -2.40
N SER A 29 6.44 32.07 -2.73
CA SER A 29 6.32 33.40 -3.32
C SER A 29 6.58 34.44 -2.22
N PRO A 30 7.34 35.51 -2.46
CA PRO A 30 7.67 36.51 -1.44
C PRO A 30 6.48 37.38 -0.99
N SER A 31 5.25 37.10 -1.45
CA SER A 31 4.04 37.81 -1.06
C SER A 31 3.02 36.95 -0.29
N GLU A 32 3.42 35.79 0.26
CA GLU A 32 2.48 34.95 1.02
C GLU A 32 2.14 35.59 2.37
N THR A 33 0.86 35.93 2.54
CA THR A 33 0.26 36.38 3.81
C THR A 33 0.69 35.48 4.97
N PRO A 34 0.98 36.02 6.18
CA PRO A 34 1.48 35.25 7.34
C PRO A 34 0.61 34.03 7.67
N PHE A 35 -0.70 34.10 7.39
CA PHE A 35 -1.64 33.00 7.54
C PHE A 35 -1.26 31.74 6.73
N LYS A 36 -0.82 31.90 5.47
CA LYS A 36 -0.46 30.77 4.60
C LYS A 36 0.82 30.07 5.08
N GLN A 37 1.76 30.83 5.64
CA GLN A 37 2.98 30.28 6.21
C GLN A 37 2.68 29.46 7.47
N HIS A 38 1.86 29.98 8.40
CA HIS A 38 1.43 29.23 9.58
C HIS A 38 0.63 27.98 9.22
N LEU A 39 -0.30 28.07 8.25
CA LEU A 39 -1.07 26.91 7.78
C LEU A 39 -0.15 25.82 7.20
N SER A 40 0.88 26.21 6.45
CA SER A 40 1.85 25.26 5.88
C SER A 40 2.66 24.52 6.95
N GLN A 41 3.05 25.24 8.00
CA GLN A 41 3.77 24.68 9.14
C GLN A 41 2.89 23.74 9.95
N VAL A 42 1.64 24.14 10.21
CA VAL A 42 0.66 23.28 10.91
C VAL A 42 0.42 21.99 10.14
N LEU A 43 0.20 22.06 8.81
CA LEU A 43 0.02 20.87 7.97
C LEU A 43 1.25 19.97 7.97
N TRP A 44 2.46 20.54 8.03
CA TRP A 44 3.69 19.77 8.14
C TRP A 44 3.77 19.02 9.47
N TRP A 45 3.46 19.67 10.60
CA TRP A 45 3.42 19.04 11.92
C TRP A 45 2.34 17.96 12.02
N VAL A 46 1.14 18.22 11.51
CA VAL A 46 0.05 17.24 11.44
C VAL A 46 0.49 16.01 10.65
N LYS A 47 1.14 16.21 9.50
CA LYS A 47 1.66 15.10 8.69
C LYS A 47 2.72 14.28 9.44
N LEU A 48 3.66 14.95 10.12
CA LEU A 48 4.69 14.29 10.92
C LEU A 48 4.07 13.47 12.06
N LEU A 49 3.07 14.03 12.75
CA LEU A 49 2.35 13.38 13.84
C LEU A 49 1.61 12.14 13.33
N ILE A 50 0.89 12.24 12.22
CA ILE A 50 0.19 11.10 11.60
C ILE A 50 1.17 9.98 11.24
N TYR A 51 2.32 10.31 10.64
CA TYR A 51 3.30 9.29 10.24
C TYR A 51 3.99 8.65 11.45
N SER A 52 4.34 9.44 12.46
CA SER A 52 4.91 8.94 13.72
C SER A 52 3.93 8.02 14.45
N PHE A 53 2.67 8.44 14.54
CA PHE A 53 1.58 7.65 15.12
C PHE A 53 1.37 6.33 14.37
N SER A 54 1.29 6.36 13.03
CA SER A 54 1.18 5.16 12.21
C SER A 54 2.37 4.22 12.41
N PHE A 55 3.59 4.74 12.47
CA PHE A 55 4.78 3.93 12.74
C PHE A 55 4.71 3.27 14.13
N LEU A 56 4.37 4.03 15.17
CA LEU A 56 4.21 3.51 16.52
C LEU A 56 3.15 2.41 16.56
N MET A 57 2.02 2.59 15.87
CA MET A 57 0.96 1.58 15.77
C MET A 57 1.39 0.31 15.04
N ILE A 58 2.19 0.43 13.96
CA ILE A 58 2.77 -0.72 13.26
C ILE A 58 3.70 -1.50 14.20
N CYS A 59 4.63 -0.80 14.86
CA CYS A 59 5.57 -1.40 15.81
C CYS A 59 4.82 -2.06 16.97
N TRP A 60 3.80 -1.40 17.51
CA TRP A 60 2.97 -1.95 18.58
C TRP A 60 2.22 -3.21 18.12
N SER A 61 1.67 -3.22 16.91
CA SER A 61 1.01 -4.42 16.37
C SER A 61 1.97 -5.61 16.30
N PHE A 62 3.20 -5.40 15.85
CA PHE A 62 4.21 -6.47 15.82
C PHE A 62 4.63 -6.90 17.23
N PHE A 63 4.89 -5.95 18.12
CA PHE A 63 5.21 -6.23 19.52
C PHE A 63 4.11 -7.06 20.19
N GLN A 64 2.86 -6.63 20.06
CA GLN A 64 1.71 -7.33 20.60
C GLN A 64 1.58 -8.75 20.01
N SER A 65 1.83 -8.91 18.71
CA SER A 65 1.81 -10.23 18.06
C SER A 65 2.89 -11.18 18.56
N MET A 66 4.04 -10.65 19.02
CA MET A 66 5.13 -11.45 19.56
C MET A 66 4.95 -11.81 21.04
N PHE A 67 4.39 -10.89 21.84
CA PHE A 67 4.38 -11.03 23.31
C PHE A 67 3.03 -11.37 23.92
N THR A 68 1.93 -11.28 23.16
CA THR A 68 0.59 -11.59 23.70
C THR A 68 -0.04 -12.81 23.05
N SER A 69 -0.36 -13.82 23.86
CA SER A 69 -0.89 -15.11 23.43
C SER A 69 -2.28 -14.98 22.76
N TYR A 70 -3.13 -14.07 23.24
CA TYR A 70 -4.47 -13.88 22.69
C TYR A 70 -4.48 -13.31 21.26
N VAL A 71 -3.37 -12.71 20.82
CA VAL A 71 -3.21 -12.14 19.48
C VAL A 71 -2.64 -13.15 18.50
N ALA A 72 -2.30 -14.36 18.97
CA ALA A 72 -1.92 -15.46 18.11
C ALA A 72 -3.04 -15.81 17.13
N TYR A 73 -2.65 -16.16 15.91
CA TYR A 73 -3.59 -16.57 14.88
C TYR A 73 -4.15 -17.96 15.20
N SER A 74 -5.42 -18.05 15.60
CA SER A 74 -6.14 -19.33 15.67
C SER A 74 -7.13 -19.47 14.51
N LYS A 75 -7.15 -20.67 13.93
CA LYS A 75 -8.08 -21.08 12.87
C LYS A 75 -9.43 -21.53 13.45
N GLU A 76 -9.46 -21.89 14.73
CA GLU A 76 -10.62 -22.51 15.36
C GLU A 76 -11.50 -21.44 16.01
N PRO A 77 -12.83 -21.55 15.86
CA PRO A 77 -13.75 -20.73 16.63
C PRO A 77 -13.64 -21.03 18.12
N GLY A 78 -13.62 -19.98 18.94
CA GLY A 78 -13.48 -20.09 20.39
C GLY A 78 -12.06 -20.17 20.90
N GLU A 79 -11.08 -19.82 20.06
CA GLU A 79 -9.68 -19.68 20.43
C GLU A 79 -9.10 -18.35 19.94
N GLY A 80 -8.23 -17.76 20.75
CA GLY A 80 -7.62 -16.46 20.54
C GLY A 80 -8.61 -15.31 20.70
N LEU A 81 -8.22 -14.16 20.17
CA LEU A 81 -9.05 -12.97 20.11
C LEU A 81 -10.16 -13.13 19.06
N GLU A 82 -11.41 -12.96 19.45
CA GLU A 82 -12.56 -13.02 18.54
C GLU A 82 -13.47 -11.80 18.62
N ALA A 83 -13.76 -11.19 17.47
CA ALA A 83 -14.75 -10.14 17.35
C ALA A 83 -16.13 -10.75 17.04
N GLY A 84 -17.13 -10.37 17.83
CA GLY A 84 -18.53 -10.74 17.63
C GLY A 84 -19.48 -9.91 18.47
N TYR A 85 -20.77 -10.27 18.45
CA TYR A 85 -21.80 -9.61 19.23
C TYR A 85 -21.89 -10.17 20.65
N SER A 86 -22.25 -9.31 21.61
CA SER A 86 -22.55 -9.78 22.96
C SER A 86 -23.91 -10.48 22.98
N PRO A 87 -24.03 -11.65 23.64
CA PRO A 87 -25.27 -12.41 23.73
C PRO A 87 -26.41 -11.61 24.37
N ALA A 88 -26.09 -10.75 25.34
CA ALA A 88 -27.09 -10.06 26.14
C ALA A 88 -27.63 -8.75 25.51
N SER A 89 -26.90 -8.16 24.55
CA SER A 89 -27.17 -6.79 24.07
C SER A 89 -27.72 -6.69 22.66
N SER A 90 -27.62 -7.75 21.86
CA SER A 90 -27.83 -7.65 20.42
C SER A 90 -29.12 -8.31 19.91
N GLY A 91 -29.81 -9.11 20.74
CA GLY A 91 -30.97 -9.90 20.29
C GLY A 91 -30.61 -10.96 19.23
N ILE A 92 -29.32 -11.15 18.94
CA ILE A 92 -28.80 -12.10 17.96
C ILE A 92 -28.58 -13.43 18.70
N ASN A 93 -29.30 -14.49 18.30
CA ASN A 93 -29.17 -15.82 18.89
C ASN A 93 -28.41 -16.82 17.98
N ASP A 94 -27.48 -16.31 17.16
CA ASP A 94 -26.71 -17.12 16.21
C ASP A 94 -25.26 -17.28 16.70
N HIS A 95 -24.87 -18.52 17.04
CA HIS A 95 -23.55 -18.87 17.58
C HIS A 95 -22.38 -18.52 16.65
N ARG A 96 -22.63 -18.31 15.35
CA ARG A 96 -21.62 -17.86 14.38
C ARG A 96 -21.26 -16.39 14.53
N TYR A 97 -22.16 -15.60 15.14
CA TYR A 97 -22.05 -14.14 15.28
C TYR A 97 -21.86 -13.71 16.73
N VAL A 98 -22.34 -14.51 17.69
CA VAL A 98 -22.26 -14.21 19.11
C VAL A 98 -20.97 -14.76 19.71
N THR A 99 -20.25 -13.91 20.44
CA THR A 99 -19.14 -14.32 21.29
C THR A 99 -19.70 -14.78 22.64
N ILE A 100 -19.83 -16.09 22.84
CA ILE A 100 -20.37 -16.68 24.08
C ILE A 100 -19.24 -16.88 25.10
N PRO A 101 -19.46 -16.66 26.42
CA PRO A 101 -18.47 -16.97 27.46
C PRO A 101 -18.17 -18.46 27.67
N TRP A 102 -18.87 -19.37 26.97
CA TRP A 102 -18.84 -20.83 27.19
C TRP A 102 -18.05 -21.59 26.10
N THR A 103 -16.98 -20.98 25.58
CA THR A 103 -16.00 -21.75 24.80
C THR A 103 -15.27 -22.71 25.75
N PRO A 104 -14.99 -23.97 25.34
CA PRO A 104 -14.41 -25.00 26.23
C PRO A 104 -13.10 -24.59 26.92
N ASN A 105 -12.43 -23.56 26.42
CA ASN A 105 -11.18 -23.04 26.94
C ASN A 105 -11.26 -21.55 27.33
N PRO A 106 -11.76 -21.21 28.53
CA PRO A 106 -11.86 -19.82 29.00
C PRO A 106 -10.49 -19.12 29.13
N TRP A 107 -9.40 -19.88 29.19
CA TRP A 107 -8.03 -19.36 29.27
C TRP A 107 -7.40 -19.08 27.91
N ALA A 108 -8.03 -19.54 26.82
CA ALA A 108 -7.54 -19.37 25.46
C ALA A 108 -8.52 -18.58 24.57
N TYR A 109 -9.54 -17.94 25.14
CA TYR A 109 -10.55 -17.22 24.39
C TYR A 109 -10.74 -15.79 24.91
N TRP A 110 -10.66 -14.82 24.00
CA TRP A 110 -10.76 -13.41 24.34
C TRP A 110 -11.81 -12.71 23.46
N PRO A 111 -13.01 -12.43 23.99
CA PRO A 111 -14.06 -11.80 23.22
C PRO A 111 -13.83 -10.28 23.10
N LEU A 112 -13.71 -9.81 21.85
CA LEU A 112 -13.63 -8.40 21.50
C LEU A 112 -15.05 -7.83 21.32
N ILE A 113 -15.69 -7.56 22.46
CA ILE A 113 -17.05 -7.00 22.54
C ILE A 113 -16.99 -5.50 22.87
N ASP A 114 -16.06 -5.06 23.70
CA ASP A 114 -16.00 -3.65 24.09
C ASP A 114 -14.58 -3.12 23.93
N SER A 115 -14.46 -1.82 23.70
CA SER A 115 -13.19 -1.10 23.68
C SER A 115 -12.56 -0.97 25.08
N ARG A 116 -13.25 -1.41 26.14
CA ARG A 116 -12.80 -1.34 27.53
C ARG A 116 -11.89 -2.50 27.95
N ASN A 117 -11.82 -3.57 27.17
CA ASN A 117 -11.16 -4.83 27.55
C ASN A 117 -9.61 -4.82 27.49
N GLY A 118 -8.97 -3.65 27.38
CA GLY A 118 -7.53 -3.52 27.57
C GLY A 118 -6.64 -4.19 26.52
N PHE A 119 -7.14 -4.51 25.32
CA PHE A 119 -6.40 -5.22 24.26
C PHE A 119 -5.31 -4.40 23.55
N GLY A 120 -4.78 -3.35 24.20
CA GLY A 120 -3.74 -2.47 23.66
C GLY A 120 -4.25 -1.44 22.62
N PRO A 121 -3.48 -0.35 22.40
CA PRO A 121 -3.90 0.78 21.57
C PRO A 121 -4.20 0.39 20.12
N PHE A 122 -3.40 -0.51 19.52
CA PHE A 122 -3.62 -0.91 18.12
C PHE A 122 -4.98 -1.60 17.94
N ILE A 123 -5.29 -2.60 18.77
CA ILE A 123 -6.55 -3.33 18.63
C ILE A 123 -7.73 -2.42 19.00
N MET A 124 -7.61 -1.63 20.06
CA MET A 124 -8.72 -0.83 20.56
C MET A 124 -9.03 0.38 19.67
N TRP A 125 -8.01 1.07 19.14
CA TRP A 125 -8.22 2.28 18.37
C TRP A 125 -8.35 2.02 16.87
N LEU A 126 -7.67 1.00 16.34
CA LEU A 126 -7.65 0.72 14.90
C LEU A 126 -8.37 -0.55 14.50
N VAL A 127 -8.38 -1.62 15.28
CA VAL A 127 -9.03 -2.87 14.85
C VAL A 127 -10.51 -2.90 15.23
N TYR A 128 -10.83 -2.51 16.47
CA TYR A 128 -12.17 -2.55 17.04
C TYR A 128 -13.24 -1.77 16.27
N PRO A 129 -13.06 -0.48 15.91
CA PRO A 129 -14.11 0.24 15.19
C PRO A 129 -14.38 -0.38 13.81
N PHE A 130 -13.34 -0.85 13.13
CA PHE A 130 -13.47 -1.51 11.84
C PHE A 130 -14.05 -2.92 11.96
N SER A 131 -13.79 -3.64 13.05
CA SER A 131 -14.40 -4.96 13.29
C SER A 131 -15.88 -4.83 13.58
N ARG A 132 -16.30 -3.78 14.29
CA ARG A 132 -17.72 -3.44 14.47
C ARG A 132 -18.41 -3.09 13.17
N ALA A 133 -17.81 -2.23 12.35
CA ALA A 133 -18.35 -1.89 11.03
C ALA A 133 -18.44 -3.13 10.12
N PHE A 134 -17.41 -3.97 10.14
CA PHE A 134 -17.35 -5.19 9.34
C PHE A 134 -18.39 -6.23 9.80
N LEU A 135 -18.53 -6.46 11.10
CA LEU A 135 -19.58 -7.32 11.66
C LEU A 135 -20.98 -6.84 11.28
N HIS A 136 -21.22 -5.53 11.37
CA HIS A 136 -22.49 -4.95 10.99
C HIS A 136 -22.78 -5.16 9.50
N LEU A 137 -21.79 -4.98 8.62
CA LEU A 137 -21.94 -5.29 7.19
C LEU A 137 -22.26 -6.75 6.94
N ILE A 138 -21.55 -7.70 7.57
CA ILE A 138 -21.83 -9.14 7.40
C ILE A 138 -23.25 -9.46 7.86
N TRP A 139 -23.67 -8.89 9.01
CA TRP A 139 -25.03 -9.06 9.52
C TRP A 139 -26.09 -8.52 8.55
N THR A 140 -25.86 -7.34 7.97
CA THR A 140 -26.77 -6.76 6.97
C THR A 140 -26.86 -7.63 5.70
N PHE A 141 -25.75 -8.22 5.25
CA PHE A 141 -25.77 -9.14 4.09
C PHE A 141 -26.29 -10.53 4.39
N LYS A 142 -26.45 -10.89 5.67
CA LYS A 142 -27.05 -12.17 6.07
C LYS A 142 -28.48 -12.31 5.53
N GLY A 143 -29.25 -11.20 5.54
CA GLY A 143 -30.67 -11.22 5.19
C GLY A 143 -31.48 -12.12 6.13
N ASP A 144 -32.41 -12.89 5.57
CA ASP A 144 -33.26 -13.81 6.32
C ASP A 144 -32.51 -15.03 6.88
N GLN A 145 -33.10 -15.67 7.89
CA GLN A 145 -32.55 -16.89 8.48
C GLN A 145 -32.44 -17.99 7.41
N ASN A 146 -31.23 -18.53 7.22
CA ASN A 146 -30.87 -19.52 6.19
C ASN A 146 -30.93 -19.02 4.74
N GLY A 147 -30.82 -17.70 4.52
CA GLY A 147 -30.64 -17.16 3.18
C GLY A 147 -29.48 -17.83 2.42
N THR A 148 -29.64 -18.01 1.10
CA THR A 148 -28.62 -18.62 0.22
C THR A 148 -27.27 -17.91 0.32
N LEU A 149 -27.27 -16.60 0.57
CA LEU A 149 -26.06 -15.80 0.75
C LEU A 149 -25.26 -16.16 2.00
N ASP A 150 -25.94 -16.54 3.09
CA ASP A 150 -25.30 -16.91 4.36
C ASP A 150 -24.83 -18.36 4.34
N THR A 151 -25.60 -19.28 3.74
CA THR A 151 -25.20 -20.68 3.59
C THR A 151 -24.02 -20.85 2.61
N MET A 152 -23.97 -20.05 1.55
CA MET A 152 -22.86 -20.05 0.59
C MET A 152 -21.65 -19.20 1.02
N GLY A 153 -21.74 -18.49 2.15
CA GLY A 153 -20.68 -17.63 2.67
C GLY A 153 -20.42 -16.34 1.87
N PHE A 154 -21.33 -15.96 0.97
CA PHE A 154 -21.23 -14.76 0.15
C PHE A 154 -21.45 -13.46 0.95
N ASN A 155 -22.22 -13.51 2.02
CA ASN A 155 -22.35 -12.40 2.97
C ASN A 155 -20.99 -11.89 3.47
N VAL A 156 -20.10 -12.80 3.85
CA VAL A 156 -18.74 -12.47 4.29
C VAL A 156 -17.92 -11.89 3.14
N ILE A 157 -18.01 -12.46 1.94
CA ILE A 157 -17.25 -11.99 0.77
C ILE A 157 -17.65 -10.58 0.37
N PHE A 158 -18.96 -10.29 0.30
CA PHE A 158 -19.44 -8.96 -0.04
C PHE A 158 -19.04 -7.93 1.02
N ALA A 159 -19.08 -8.29 2.30
CA ALA A 159 -18.57 -7.43 3.36
C ALA A 159 -17.05 -7.16 3.17
N ILE A 160 -16.26 -8.18 2.84
CA ILE A 160 -14.80 -8.03 2.58
C ILE A 160 -14.59 -7.05 1.42
N LEU A 161 -15.34 -7.22 0.33
CA LEU A 161 -15.24 -6.38 -0.87
C LEU A 161 -15.56 -4.91 -0.58
N ILE A 162 -16.61 -4.65 0.20
CA ILE A 162 -17.04 -3.27 0.52
C ILE A 162 -16.03 -2.58 1.44
N VAL A 163 -15.54 -3.27 2.47
CA VAL A 163 -14.49 -2.73 3.34
C VAL A 163 -13.23 -2.43 2.53
N LEU A 164 -12.84 -3.35 1.64
CA LEU A 164 -11.71 -3.17 0.73
C LEU A 164 -11.88 -1.96 -0.18
N LEU A 165 -13.04 -1.82 -0.82
CA LEU A 165 -13.34 -0.72 -1.72
C LEU A 165 -13.29 0.63 -0.99
N THR A 166 -13.86 0.69 0.21
CA THR A 166 -13.87 1.89 1.05
C THR A 166 -12.45 2.29 1.45
N MET A 167 -11.64 1.33 1.91
CA MET A 167 -10.24 1.57 2.26
C MET A 167 -9.41 2.01 1.07
N LYS A 168 -9.60 1.37 -0.10
CA LYS A 168 -8.90 1.75 -1.33
C LYS A 168 -9.26 3.14 -1.79
N PHE A 169 -10.52 3.52 -1.66
CA PHE A 169 -10.98 4.86 -2.00
C PHE A 169 -10.28 5.94 -1.16
N ILE A 170 -10.20 5.73 0.17
CA ILE A 170 -9.51 6.66 1.09
C ILE A 170 -8.03 6.83 0.71
N VAL A 171 -7.36 5.74 0.35
CA VAL A 171 -5.90 5.75 0.06
C VAL A 171 -5.59 6.17 -1.38
N PHE A 172 -6.55 6.09 -2.30
CA PHE A 172 -6.34 6.31 -3.74
C PHE A 172 -5.58 7.62 -4.04
N PHE A 173 -5.96 8.73 -3.42
CA PHE A 173 -5.31 10.03 -3.63
C PHE A 173 -3.84 10.04 -3.21
N THR A 174 -3.52 9.36 -2.10
CA THR A 174 -2.15 9.24 -1.61
C THR A 174 -1.31 8.35 -2.52
N THR A 175 -1.88 7.24 -3.01
CA THR A 175 -1.23 6.35 -3.98
C THR A 175 -1.00 7.04 -5.32
N PHE A 176 -1.97 7.83 -5.80
CA PHE A 176 -1.82 8.63 -7.02
C PHE A 176 -0.64 9.60 -6.91
N ARG A 177 -0.55 10.33 -5.79
CA ARG A 177 0.59 11.23 -5.52
C ARG A 177 1.91 10.48 -5.45
N ALA A 178 1.96 9.33 -4.76
CA ALA A 178 3.16 8.51 -4.68
C ALA A 178 3.61 8.04 -6.08
N GLN A 179 2.66 7.61 -6.93
CA GLN A 179 2.92 7.18 -8.29
C GLN A 179 3.43 8.32 -9.18
N TYR A 180 2.87 9.53 -9.05
CA TYR A 180 3.36 10.72 -9.75
C TYR A 180 4.82 11.04 -9.41
N TYR A 181 5.19 10.99 -8.12
CA TYR A 181 6.58 11.22 -7.72
C TYR A 181 7.52 10.09 -8.17
N SER A 182 7.05 8.84 -8.16
CA SER A 182 7.79 7.70 -8.70
C SER A 182 8.08 7.86 -10.19
N ASP A 183 7.09 8.32 -10.96
CA ASP A 183 7.23 8.67 -12.38
C ASP A 183 8.26 9.78 -12.60
N LYS A 184 8.20 10.84 -11.79
CA LYS A 184 9.17 11.93 -11.88
C LYS A 184 10.59 11.44 -11.61
N GLN A 185 10.78 10.59 -10.59
CA GLN A 185 12.09 9.99 -10.32
C GLN A 185 12.58 9.13 -11.48
N GLN A 186 11.69 8.39 -12.14
CA GLN A 186 12.06 7.55 -13.28
C GLN A 186 12.65 8.37 -14.44
N ARG A 187 12.13 9.58 -14.71
CA ARG A 187 12.68 10.48 -15.74
C ARG A 187 14.14 10.88 -15.45
N HIS A 188 14.46 11.08 -14.17
CA HIS A 188 15.81 11.49 -13.74
C HIS A 188 16.74 10.30 -13.43
N LYS A 189 16.26 9.07 -13.57
CA LYS A 189 17.02 7.85 -13.23
C LYS A 189 18.34 7.74 -14.00
N ARG A 190 18.37 8.18 -15.26
CA ARG A 190 19.60 8.21 -16.09
C ARG A 190 20.67 9.09 -15.48
N ASN A 191 20.34 10.33 -15.17
CA ASN A 191 21.29 11.30 -14.60
C ASN A 191 21.74 10.88 -13.20
N VAL A 192 20.85 10.27 -12.41
CA VAL A 192 21.21 9.66 -11.12
C VAL A 192 22.21 8.51 -11.31
N ALA A 193 22.05 7.68 -12.36
CA ALA A 193 23.00 6.62 -12.67
C ALA A 193 24.37 7.17 -13.11
N LEU A 194 24.41 8.27 -13.87
CA LEU A 194 25.67 8.94 -14.22
C LEU A 194 26.41 9.48 -12.98
N ILE A 195 25.68 10.07 -12.03
CA ILE A 195 26.24 10.49 -10.74
C ILE A 195 26.80 9.27 -9.99
N ASN A 196 26.08 8.15 -9.96
CA ASN A 196 26.57 6.95 -9.27
C ASN A 196 27.84 6.38 -9.93
N ALA A 197 27.89 6.33 -11.26
CA ALA A 197 29.04 5.82 -12.02
C ALA A 197 30.31 6.66 -11.80
N LYS A 198 30.16 7.99 -11.63
CA LYS A 198 31.26 8.90 -11.30
C LYS A 198 32.01 8.52 -10.00
N TYR A 199 31.34 7.87 -9.05
CA TYR A 199 31.89 7.53 -7.74
C TYR A 199 32.18 6.04 -7.56
N GLU A 200 32.09 5.26 -8.64
CA GLU A 200 32.17 3.79 -8.62
C GLU A 200 33.59 3.23 -8.72
N THR A 201 34.57 4.11 -8.91
CA THR A 201 35.95 3.76 -9.25
C THR A 201 36.90 3.71 -8.07
N VAL A 202 36.40 3.63 -6.83
CA VAL A 202 37.26 3.60 -5.62
C VAL A 202 37.38 2.19 -5.09
N ASN A 203 38.62 1.68 -5.04
CA ASN A 203 38.98 0.34 -4.60
C ASN A 203 38.35 -0.01 -3.22
N ASP A 204 37.75 -1.20 -3.10
CA ASP A 204 36.72 -1.57 -2.11
C ASP A 204 37.16 -1.60 -0.62
N LYS A 205 38.41 -1.27 -0.30
CA LYS A 205 38.98 -1.41 1.06
C LYS A 205 39.58 -0.13 1.66
N SER A 206 39.60 0.99 0.95
CA SER A 206 40.23 2.23 1.43
C SER A 206 39.26 3.17 2.14
N TRP A 207 39.74 3.96 3.12
CA TRP A 207 39.00 5.09 3.73
C TRP A 207 38.30 6.00 2.68
N GLU A 208 38.88 6.06 1.49
CA GLU A 208 38.38 6.74 0.29
C GLU A 208 37.01 6.23 -0.17
N TRP A 209 36.66 4.94 0.03
CA TRP A 209 35.33 4.40 -0.32
C TRP A 209 34.23 5.01 0.55
N ARG A 210 34.52 5.23 1.84
CA ARG A 210 33.56 5.86 2.76
C ARG A 210 33.34 7.31 2.38
N GLN A 211 34.42 8.02 2.06
CA GLN A 211 34.34 9.40 1.63
C GLN A 211 33.63 9.56 0.28
N SER A 212 33.92 8.71 -0.71
CA SER A 212 33.22 8.71 -1.99
C SER A 212 31.73 8.41 -1.81
N GLY A 213 31.37 7.50 -0.88
CA GLY A 213 30.00 7.23 -0.48
C GLY A 213 29.27 8.47 0.07
N VAL A 214 29.91 9.23 0.95
CA VAL A 214 29.34 10.48 1.52
C VAL A 214 29.23 11.57 0.44
N LEU A 215 30.26 11.75 -0.40
CA LEU A 215 30.25 12.71 -1.51
C LEU A 215 29.14 12.40 -2.51
N ARG A 216 28.99 11.11 -2.87
CA ARG A 216 27.90 10.61 -3.71
C ARG A 216 26.53 10.97 -3.13
N GLN A 217 26.31 10.71 -1.83
CA GLN A 217 25.04 11.05 -1.17
C GLN A 217 24.79 12.57 -1.16
N LYS A 218 25.83 13.39 -0.97
CA LYS A 218 25.73 14.86 -0.98
C LYS A 218 25.38 15.39 -2.37
N GLU A 219 26.05 14.90 -3.42
CA GLU A 219 25.74 15.27 -4.81
C GLU A 219 24.33 14.83 -5.20
N LEU A 220 23.96 13.58 -4.87
CA LEU A 220 22.62 13.06 -5.12
C LEU A 220 21.52 13.85 -4.39
N SER A 221 21.77 14.26 -3.14
CA SER A 221 20.85 15.11 -2.37
C SER A 221 20.69 16.49 -3.00
N ARG A 222 21.79 17.12 -3.44
CA ARG A 222 21.75 18.41 -4.15
C ARG A 222 20.99 18.30 -5.47
N TYR A 223 21.24 17.25 -6.24
CA TYR A 223 20.55 16.97 -7.49
C TYR A 223 19.04 16.76 -7.26
N ASN A 224 18.68 15.94 -6.26
CA ASN A 224 17.29 15.70 -5.87
C ASN A 224 16.58 17.00 -5.45
N LYS A 225 17.24 17.88 -4.69
CA LYS A 225 16.70 19.19 -4.29
C LYS A 225 16.48 20.10 -5.50
N ARG A 226 17.46 20.22 -6.41
CA ARG A 226 17.35 21.05 -7.63
C ARG A 226 16.19 20.64 -8.53
N HIS A 227 15.96 19.34 -8.69
CA HIS A 227 14.88 18.83 -9.53
C HIS A 227 13.57 18.56 -8.77
N GLY A 228 13.50 18.89 -7.47
CA GLY A 228 12.32 18.65 -6.63
C GLY A 228 11.90 17.18 -6.62
N LEU A 229 12.88 16.27 -6.56
CA LEU A 229 12.68 14.83 -6.42
C LEU A 229 12.53 14.48 -4.94
N LYS A 230 11.51 13.69 -4.61
CA LYS A 230 11.23 13.24 -3.25
C LYS A 230 11.58 11.76 -3.12
N PRO A 231 12.85 11.38 -2.86
CA PRO A 231 13.28 9.97 -2.81
C PRO A 231 12.50 9.16 -1.75
N LEU A 232 12.00 9.82 -0.70
CA LEU A 232 11.22 9.19 0.36
C LEU A 232 9.72 9.05 0.04
N ALA A 233 9.25 9.53 -1.12
CA ALA A 233 7.84 9.41 -1.50
C ALA A 233 7.31 7.95 -1.52
N PRO A 234 8.08 6.94 -1.96
CA PRO A 234 7.66 5.54 -1.83
C PRO A 234 7.50 5.06 -0.38
N LEU A 235 8.31 5.59 0.56
CA LEU A 235 8.18 5.26 1.98
C LEU A 235 6.89 5.85 2.58
N GLU A 236 6.45 7.03 2.14
CA GLU A 236 5.17 7.59 2.57
C GLU A 236 4.00 6.62 2.26
N ASN A 237 4.01 6.01 1.07
CA ASN A 237 3.00 5.02 0.68
C ASN A 237 3.05 3.75 1.54
N PHE A 238 4.22 3.36 2.05
CA PHE A 238 4.36 2.25 2.98
C PHE A 238 3.72 2.57 4.34
N PHE A 239 4.00 3.73 4.93
CA PHE A 239 3.42 4.13 6.22
C PHE A 239 1.89 4.27 6.20
N ILE A 240 1.30 4.55 5.04
CA ILE A 240 -0.16 4.65 4.88
C ILE A 240 -0.78 3.27 4.66
N ASN A 241 -0.18 2.43 3.81
CA ASN A 241 -0.77 1.13 3.46
C ASN A 241 -0.58 0.06 4.54
N THR A 242 0.54 0.06 5.25
CA THR A 242 0.87 -1.00 6.22
C THR A 242 -0.11 -1.07 7.40
N PRO A 243 -0.51 0.04 8.06
CA PRO A 243 -1.51 -0.01 9.13
C PRO A 243 -2.85 -0.55 8.62
N ILE A 244 -3.28 -0.13 7.43
CA ILE A 244 -4.53 -0.58 6.81
C ILE A 244 -4.47 -2.08 6.54
N PHE A 245 -3.34 -2.56 6.02
CA PHE A 245 -3.12 -3.98 5.84
C PHE A 245 -3.22 -4.75 7.17
N LEU A 246 -2.58 -4.26 8.24
CA LEU A 246 -2.63 -4.91 9.55
C LEU A 246 -4.05 -4.93 10.14
N ILE A 247 -4.82 -3.85 9.96
CA ILE A 247 -6.24 -3.80 10.37
C ILE A 247 -7.01 -4.91 9.64
N VAL A 248 -6.93 -4.97 8.31
CA VAL A 248 -7.72 -5.95 7.55
C VAL A 248 -7.24 -7.38 7.80
N PHE A 249 -5.93 -7.59 7.94
CA PHE A 249 -5.39 -8.88 8.38
C PHE A 249 -6.00 -9.31 9.71
N ARG A 250 -6.11 -8.40 10.68
CA ARG A 250 -6.78 -8.68 11.95
C ARG A 250 -8.26 -8.96 11.77
N LEU A 251 -8.97 -8.19 10.94
CA LEU A 251 -10.39 -8.45 10.64
C LEU A 251 -10.62 -9.87 10.11
N MET A 252 -9.80 -10.35 9.18
CA MET A 252 -9.97 -11.69 8.60
C MET A 252 -9.65 -12.84 9.58
N THR A 253 -8.86 -12.55 10.62
CA THR A 253 -8.36 -13.57 11.56
C THR A 253 -9.16 -13.62 12.85
N ILE A 254 -9.68 -12.49 13.33
CA ILE A 254 -10.42 -12.40 14.60
C ILE A 254 -11.94 -12.45 14.42
N THR A 255 -12.48 -12.12 13.25
CA THR A 255 -13.93 -12.00 13.10
C THR A 255 -14.59 -13.39 13.10
N ARG A 256 -15.46 -13.64 14.09
CA ARG A 256 -16.05 -14.97 14.31
C ARG A 256 -16.87 -15.49 13.11
N PRO A 257 -17.75 -14.69 12.46
CA PRO A 257 -18.44 -15.11 11.24
C PRO A 257 -17.50 -15.57 10.11
N VAL A 258 -16.32 -14.98 9.98
CA VAL A 258 -15.33 -15.37 8.96
C VAL A 258 -14.79 -16.77 9.22
N LYS A 259 -14.61 -17.16 10.50
CA LYS A 259 -14.11 -18.48 10.87
C LYS A 259 -15.12 -19.60 10.57
N TYR A 260 -16.42 -19.31 10.70
CA TYR A 260 -17.51 -20.25 10.42
C TYR A 260 -17.95 -20.30 8.96
N ALA A 261 -17.68 -19.24 8.18
CA ALA A 261 -18.11 -19.15 6.80
C ALA A 261 -17.45 -20.22 5.91
N LYS A 262 -18.27 -20.78 5.01
CA LYS A 262 -17.85 -21.74 3.99
C LYS A 262 -18.15 -21.16 2.61
N LEU A 263 -17.13 -21.03 1.78
CA LEU A 263 -17.27 -20.62 0.38
C LEU A 263 -18.01 -21.70 -0.40
N PHE A 264 -19.06 -21.31 -1.14
CA PHE A 264 -19.98 -22.22 -1.83
C PHE A 264 -20.62 -23.26 -0.90
N GLY A 265 -20.66 -23.00 0.41
CA GLY A 265 -21.21 -23.91 1.43
C GLY A 265 -20.30 -25.09 1.82
N VAL A 266 -19.21 -25.33 1.09
CA VAL A 266 -18.36 -26.53 1.29
C VAL A 266 -16.96 -26.17 1.75
N MET A 267 -16.37 -25.08 1.27
CA MET A 267 -14.95 -24.75 1.47
C MET A 267 -14.75 -23.80 2.66
N PRO A 268 -14.31 -24.27 3.85
CA PRO A 268 -14.14 -23.41 5.02
C PRO A 268 -13.07 -22.33 4.83
N LEU A 269 -13.41 -21.08 5.17
CA LEU A 269 -12.54 -19.91 5.00
C LEU A 269 -11.37 -19.85 6.00
N SER A 270 -11.51 -20.47 7.17
CA SER A 270 -10.49 -20.50 8.22
C SER A 270 -9.30 -21.41 7.91
N LYS A 271 -9.50 -22.40 7.05
CA LYS A 271 -8.49 -23.42 6.74
C LYS A 271 -7.51 -22.93 5.67
N THR A 272 -6.31 -23.49 5.70
CA THR A 272 -5.19 -23.11 4.82
C THR A 272 -5.15 -24.02 3.59
N PRO A 273 -5.00 -23.49 2.36
CA PRO A 273 -4.99 -24.29 1.14
C PRO A 273 -3.94 -25.40 1.13
N ALA A 274 -2.71 -25.13 1.57
CA ALA A 274 -1.65 -26.15 1.62
C ALA A 274 -2.08 -27.37 2.45
N GLN A 275 -2.62 -27.14 3.65
CA GLN A 275 -3.08 -28.23 4.52
C GLN A 275 -4.14 -29.08 3.82
N MET A 276 -5.18 -28.45 3.26
CA MET A 276 -6.30 -29.17 2.64
C MET A 276 -5.91 -29.94 1.38
N ILE A 277 -5.02 -29.39 0.55
CA ILE A 277 -4.54 -30.06 -0.66
C ILE A 277 -3.74 -31.32 -0.32
N PHE A 278 -2.90 -31.27 0.72
CA PHE A 278 -2.06 -32.41 1.10
C PHE A 278 -2.75 -33.43 2.01
N SER A 279 -3.75 -33.03 2.81
CA SER A 279 -4.42 -33.95 3.74
C SER A 279 -5.71 -34.57 3.20
N ASP A 280 -6.47 -33.84 2.38
CA ASP A 280 -7.80 -34.27 1.90
C ASP A 280 -8.01 -33.87 0.43
N PHE A 281 -7.18 -34.44 -0.46
CA PHE A 281 -7.24 -34.11 -1.88
C PHE A 281 -8.55 -34.57 -2.55
N ALA A 282 -9.03 -35.77 -2.20
CA ALA A 282 -10.18 -36.41 -2.84
C ALA A 282 -11.53 -35.79 -2.42
N GLY A 283 -11.63 -35.23 -1.21
CA GLY A 283 -12.83 -34.55 -0.73
C GLY A 283 -12.92 -33.11 -1.23
N ILE A 284 -12.36 -32.18 -0.45
CA ILE A 284 -12.50 -30.73 -0.68
C ILE A 284 -11.19 -30.12 -1.25
N GLY A 285 -10.05 -30.81 -1.12
CA GLY A 285 -8.73 -30.30 -1.48
C GLY A 285 -8.57 -29.88 -2.95
N TRP A 286 -9.26 -30.55 -3.89
CA TRP A 286 -9.26 -30.14 -5.31
C TRP A 286 -9.86 -28.75 -5.52
N MET A 287 -10.86 -28.34 -4.73
CA MET A 287 -11.44 -26.98 -4.79
C MET A 287 -10.42 -25.94 -4.34
N TYR A 288 -9.62 -26.26 -3.31
CA TYR A 288 -8.52 -25.41 -2.85
C TYR A 288 -7.42 -25.28 -3.91
N LEU A 289 -7.17 -26.33 -4.70
CA LEU A 289 -6.22 -26.28 -5.81
C LEU A 289 -6.70 -25.32 -6.90
N LEU A 290 -7.97 -25.42 -7.34
CA LEU A 290 -8.55 -24.50 -8.32
C LEU A 290 -8.55 -23.04 -7.82
N PHE A 291 -8.87 -22.84 -6.55
CA PHE A 291 -8.80 -21.53 -5.91
C PHE A 291 -7.38 -20.94 -5.97
N CYS A 292 -6.36 -21.72 -5.61
CA CYS A 292 -4.96 -21.30 -5.74
C CYS A 292 -4.56 -20.98 -7.18
N LEU A 293 -5.03 -21.80 -8.14
CA LEU A 293 -4.76 -21.62 -9.57
C LEU A 293 -5.30 -20.29 -10.10
N ILE A 294 -6.36 -19.73 -9.50
CA ILE A 294 -6.91 -18.42 -9.89
C ILE A 294 -6.18 -17.28 -9.15
N ILE A 295 -5.95 -17.42 -7.85
CA ILE A 295 -5.42 -16.33 -7.02
C ILE A 295 -3.96 -16.03 -7.31
N ILE A 296 -3.14 -17.07 -7.49
CA ILE A 296 -1.71 -16.91 -7.69
C ILE A 296 -1.41 -16.10 -8.96
N PRO A 297 -1.98 -16.41 -10.14
CA PRO A 297 -1.78 -15.59 -11.34
C PRO A 297 -2.27 -14.16 -11.18
N VAL A 298 -3.41 -13.93 -10.52
CA VAL A 298 -3.92 -12.57 -10.31
C VAL A 298 -3.01 -11.76 -9.40
N ASN A 299 -2.52 -12.35 -8.31
CA ASN A 299 -1.55 -11.71 -7.41
C ASN A 299 -0.22 -11.44 -8.12
N PHE A 300 0.28 -12.40 -8.90
CA PHE A 300 1.49 -12.24 -9.71
C PHE A 300 1.33 -11.10 -10.73
N PHE A 301 0.21 -11.08 -11.44
CA PHE A 301 -0.10 -10.04 -12.42
C PHE A 301 -0.18 -8.67 -11.75
N ASN A 302 -0.87 -8.55 -10.60
CA ASN A 302 -0.94 -7.30 -9.84
C ASN A 302 0.44 -6.72 -9.49
N GLN A 303 1.42 -7.56 -9.12
CA GLN A 303 2.78 -7.08 -8.82
C GLN A 303 3.56 -6.60 -10.06
N ARG A 304 3.35 -7.27 -11.20
CA ARG A 304 4.01 -6.93 -12.47
C ARG A 304 3.35 -5.75 -13.17
N PHE A 305 2.06 -5.55 -12.95
CA PHE A 305 1.24 -4.58 -13.68
C PHE A 305 1.76 -3.14 -13.57
N PRO A 306 2.14 -2.58 -12.40
CA PRO A 306 2.71 -1.23 -12.31
C PRO A 306 3.98 -1.07 -13.16
N THR A 307 4.86 -2.08 -13.14
CA THR A 307 6.10 -2.04 -13.94
C THR A 307 5.85 -2.16 -15.44
N MET A 308 4.85 -2.94 -15.83
CA MET A 308 4.44 -3.05 -17.23
C MET A 308 3.88 -1.72 -17.76
N LEU A 309 3.02 -1.06 -16.98
CA LEU A 309 2.48 0.26 -17.31
C LEU A 309 3.56 1.33 -17.36
N MET A 310 4.55 1.28 -16.46
CA MET A 310 5.70 2.17 -16.46
C MET A 310 6.52 2.04 -17.75
N ARG A 311 6.83 0.80 -18.17
CA ARG A 311 7.56 0.54 -19.43
C ARG A 311 6.82 1.11 -20.64
N ARG A 312 5.50 0.97 -20.67
CA ARG A 312 4.66 1.55 -21.74
C ARG A 312 4.68 3.08 -21.77
N ARG A 313 4.88 3.76 -20.63
CA ARG A 313 4.91 5.23 -20.53
C ARG A 313 6.27 5.82 -20.96
N PHE A 314 7.32 5.03 -20.84
CA PHE A 314 8.73 5.43 -21.01
C PHE A 314 9.50 4.43 -21.89
N PRO A 315 9.12 4.25 -23.17
CA PRO A 315 9.76 3.28 -24.07
C PRO A 315 11.22 3.63 -24.38
N ASP A 316 11.53 4.92 -24.56
CA ASP A 316 12.90 5.40 -24.89
C ASP A 316 13.93 5.06 -23.80
N TYR A 317 13.47 5.02 -22.55
CA TYR A 317 14.29 4.64 -21.39
C TYR A 317 14.49 3.11 -21.25
N ALA A 318 13.65 2.30 -21.92
CA ALA A 318 13.82 0.86 -22.00
C ALA A 318 14.79 0.47 -23.14
N ALA A 319 14.82 1.22 -24.24
CA ALA A 319 15.76 1.03 -25.34
C ALA A 319 17.22 1.38 -24.94
N ASP A 320 17.41 2.49 -24.21
CA ASP A 320 18.71 2.90 -23.65
C ASP A 320 19.24 1.96 -22.54
N SER A 321 18.44 0.98 -22.08
CA SER A 321 18.90 -0.02 -21.10
C SER A 321 19.84 -1.09 -21.66
N ASN A 322 20.06 -1.08 -22.99
CA ASN A 322 21.07 -1.85 -23.70
C ASN A 322 22.44 -1.16 -23.74
N LEU A 323 22.54 0.13 -23.39
CA LEU A 323 23.83 0.80 -23.22
C LEU A 323 24.46 0.42 -21.87
N SER A 324 25.79 0.25 -21.87
CA SER A 324 26.69 -0.33 -20.87
C SER A 324 26.55 0.11 -19.38
N PHE A 325 25.62 1.01 -19.03
CA PHE A 325 25.37 1.52 -17.67
C PHE A 325 24.66 0.52 -16.74
N ARG A 326 24.76 -0.78 -17.02
CA ARG A 326 23.77 -1.80 -16.61
C ARG A 326 23.84 -2.25 -15.16
N ASN A 327 24.97 -2.16 -14.45
CA ASN A 327 25.20 -3.18 -13.43
C ASN A 327 25.11 -2.79 -11.95
N ILE A 328 25.20 -1.53 -11.52
CA ILE A 328 25.43 -1.34 -10.08
C ILE A 328 24.15 -1.14 -9.25
N ASN A 329 23.03 -0.71 -9.84
CA ASN A 329 21.78 -0.52 -9.07
C ASN A 329 20.49 -1.08 -9.71
N LEU A 330 20.49 -1.37 -11.02
CA LEU A 330 19.29 -1.86 -11.74
C LEU A 330 19.07 -3.38 -11.58
N GLY A 331 20.15 -4.16 -11.49
CA GLY A 331 20.09 -5.61 -11.25
C GLY A 331 19.54 -5.94 -9.87
N SER A 332 19.97 -5.21 -8.83
CA SER A 332 19.53 -5.43 -7.45
C SER A 332 18.02 -5.18 -7.26
N SER A 333 17.47 -4.11 -7.85
CA SER A 333 16.01 -3.83 -7.80
C SER A 333 15.16 -4.86 -8.56
N LYS A 334 15.64 -5.40 -9.69
CA LYS A 334 14.92 -6.47 -10.41
C LYS A 334 14.97 -7.80 -9.64
N LYS A 335 16.13 -8.13 -9.06
CA LYS A 335 16.32 -9.33 -8.23
C LYS A 335 15.44 -9.29 -6.98
N ILE A 336 15.43 -8.18 -6.23
CA ILE A 336 14.58 -8.05 -5.04
C ILE A 336 13.09 -8.12 -5.39
N GLN A 337 12.66 -7.52 -6.51
CA GLN A 337 11.27 -7.64 -6.97
C GLN A 337 10.90 -9.08 -7.32
N ASN A 338 11.77 -9.82 -8.00
CA ASN A 338 11.54 -11.23 -8.32
C ASN A 338 11.48 -12.10 -7.04
N ILE A 339 12.41 -11.89 -6.10
CA ILE A 339 12.42 -12.59 -4.81
C ILE A 339 11.12 -12.34 -4.04
N MET A 340 10.70 -11.07 -3.92
CA MET A 340 9.44 -10.72 -3.25
C MET A 340 8.23 -11.37 -3.93
N THR A 341 8.23 -11.44 -5.27
CA THR A 341 7.16 -12.10 -6.02
C THR A 341 7.05 -13.59 -5.66
N VAL A 342 8.18 -14.30 -5.62
CA VAL A 342 8.23 -15.73 -5.27
C VAL A 342 7.80 -15.94 -3.81
N VAL A 343 8.27 -15.10 -2.90
CA VAL A 343 7.91 -15.15 -1.47
C VAL A 343 6.41 -14.95 -1.26
N PHE A 344 5.79 -13.96 -1.92
CA PHE A 344 4.34 -13.75 -1.84
C PHE A 344 3.53 -14.89 -2.45
N LEU A 345 4.04 -15.52 -3.51
CA LEU A 345 3.41 -16.70 -4.11
C LEU A 345 3.41 -17.86 -3.10
N LEU A 346 4.56 -18.12 -2.47
CA LEU A 346 4.68 -19.15 -1.44
C LEU A 346 3.78 -18.86 -0.23
N PHE A 347 3.75 -17.63 0.27
CA PHE A 347 2.87 -17.26 1.38
C PHE A 347 1.38 -17.43 1.07
N SER A 348 0.97 -17.24 -0.19
CA SER A 348 -0.43 -17.43 -0.59
C SER A 348 -0.92 -18.87 -0.38
N PHE A 349 -0.03 -19.87 -0.38
CA PHE A 349 -0.37 -21.26 -0.07
C PHE A 349 -0.53 -21.54 1.43
N PHE A 350 0.21 -20.83 2.28
CA PHE A 350 0.24 -21.03 3.73
C PHE A 350 -0.76 -20.16 4.49
N TRP A 351 -1.30 -19.13 3.87
CA TRP A 351 -2.33 -18.27 4.46
C TRP A 351 -3.70 -18.92 4.51
N SER A 352 -4.56 -18.38 5.37
CA SER A 352 -5.96 -18.78 5.42
C SER A 352 -6.68 -18.44 4.12
N THR A 353 -7.73 -19.19 3.82
CA THR A 353 -8.53 -18.94 2.61
C THR A 353 -9.22 -17.58 2.68
N SER A 354 -9.67 -17.14 3.86
CA SER A 354 -10.20 -15.79 4.08
C SER A 354 -9.20 -14.70 3.67
N LEU A 355 -7.93 -14.84 4.06
CA LEU A 355 -6.86 -13.93 3.65
C LEU A 355 -6.60 -14.03 2.14
N GLY A 356 -6.61 -15.24 1.58
CA GLY A 356 -6.49 -15.46 0.13
C GLY A 356 -7.53 -14.67 -0.67
N ILE A 357 -8.81 -14.76 -0.27
CA ILE A 357 -9.91 -14.00 -0.89
C ILE A 357 -9.68 -12.49 -0.78
N TYR A 358 -9.27 -12.02 0.41
CA TYR A 358 -8.91 -10.62 0.60
C TYR A 358 -7.81 -10.17 -0.38
N TYR A 359 -6.74 -10.95 -0.51
CA TYR A 359 -5.63 -10.62 -1.41
C TYR A 359 -6.04 -10.63 -2.87
N PHE A 360 -6.90 -11.56 -3.27
CA PHE A 360 -7.47 -11.63 -4.61
C PHE A 360 -8.22 -10.34 -4.98
N PHE A 361 -9.20 -9.94 -4.16
CA PHE A 361 -9.96 -8.70 -4.42
C PHE A 361 -9.09 -7.46 -4.30
N ASN A 362 -8.19 -7.41 -3.31
CA ASN A 362 -7.22 -6.33 -3.19
C ASN A 362 -6.34 -6.22 -4.44
N SER A 363 -5.90 -7.33 -5.02
CA SER A 363 -5.12 -7.36 -6.27
C SER A 363 -5.93 -6.86 -7.46
N LEU A 364 -7.19 -7.27 -7.61
CA LEU A 364 -8.07 -6.74 -8.65
C LEU A 364 -8.27 -5.22 -8.53
N LEU A 365 -8.55 -4.72 -7.32
CA LEU A 365 -8.71 -3.29 -7.07
C LEU A 365 -7.40 -2.51 -7.29
N ASN A 366 -6.25 -3.11 -6.99
CA ASN A 366 -4.94 -2.50 -7.26
C ASN A 366 -4.66 -2.43 -8.77
N ILE A 367 -4.99 -3.47 -9.53
CA ILE A 367 -4.88 -3.46 -11.00
C ILE A 367 -5.74 -2.32 -11.55
N LEU A 368 -7.01 -2.25 -11.13
CA LEU A 368 -7.93 -1.18 -11.54
C LEU A 368 -7.40 0.22 -11.15
N SER A 369 -6.97 0.40 -9.90
CA SER A 369 -6.45 1.68 -9.41
C SER A 369 -5.20 2.10 -10.19
N ASN A 370 -4.25 1.20 -10.41
CA ASN A 370 -3.04 1.49 -11.20
C ASN A 370 -3.38 1.80 -12.67
N PHE A 371 -4.38 1.15 -13.23
CA PHE A 371 -4.86 1.43 -14.58
C PHE A 371 -5.47 2.84 -14.67
N LEU A 372 -6.35 3.22 -13.72
CA LEU A 372 -6.92 4.57 -13.64
C LEU A 372 -5.84 5.64 -13.49
N ILE A 373 -4.90 5.44 -12.58
CA ILE A 373 -3.75 6.34 -12.39
C ILE A 373 -2.96 6.45 -13.70
N HIS A 374 -2.80 5.35 -14.44
CA HIS A 374 -2.09 5.37 -15.70
C HIS A 374 -2.78 6.19 -16.78
N LEU A 375 -4.10 6.06 -16.91
CA LEU A 375 -4.89 6.87 -17.82
C LEU A 375 -4.79 8.36 -17.49
N ILE A 376 -4.90 8.71 -16.20
CA ILE A 376 -4.79 10.11 -15.72
C ILE A 376 -3.41 10.69 -16.06
N LEU A 377 -2.33 9.98 -15.72
CA LEU A 377 -0.95 10.43 -15.98
C LEU A 377 -0.64 10.55 -17.48
N LYS A 378 -1.19 9.65 -18.31
CA LYS A 378 -1.03 9.70 -19.77
C LYS A 378 -1.70 10.96 -20.33
N ARG A 379 -2.90 11.30 -19.85
CA ARG A 379 -3.62 12.52 -20.23
C ARG A 379 -2.84 13.78 -19.87
N PHE A 380 -2.26 13.85 -18.67
CA PHE A 380 -1.42 15.00 -18.27
C PHE A 380 -0.18 15.18 -19.13
N LYS A 381 0.52 14.10 -19.52
CA LYS A 381 1.71 14.18 -20.39
C LYS A 381 1.38 14.74 -21.78
N SER A 382 0.24 14.39 -22.35
CA SER A 382 -0.20 14.91 -23.66
C SER A 382 -0.39 16.44 -23.60
N ASN A 383 -1.01 16.93 -22.53
CA ASN A 383 -1.22 18.36 -22.32
C ASN A 383 0.10 19.13 -22.13
N GLU A 384 1.04 18.59 -21.34
CA GLU A 384 2.39 19.18 -21.18
C GLU A 384 3.09 19.30 -22.55
N THR A 385 3.02 18.26 -23.38
CA THR A 385 3.68 18.24 -24.70
C THR A 385 3.07 19.26 -25.67
N GLN A 386 1.76 19.47 -25.62
CA GLN A 386 1.12 20.52 -26.43
C GLN A 386 1.52 21.92 -25.96
N LEU A 387 1.59 22.12 -24.65
CA LEU A 387 1.98 23.41 -24.10
C LEU A 387 3.45 23.74 -24.37
N THR A 388 4.37 22.79 -24.22
CA THR A 388 5.79 23.01 -24.57
C THR A 388 5.97 23.27 -26.06
N LYS A 389 5.19 22.59 -26.92
CA LYS A 389 5.14 22.93 -28.36
C LYS A 389 4.68 24.37 -28.58
N LYS A 390 3.61 24.81 -27.90
CA LYS A 390 3.11 26.20 -27.98
C LYS A 390 4.12 27.22 -27.45
N LEU A 391 4.81 26.93 -26.35
CA LEU A 391 5.85 27.79 -25.79
C LEU A 391 7.06 27.90 -26.72
N ARG A 392 7.47 26.78 -27.33
CA ARG A 392 8.52 26.75 -28.35
C ARG A 392 8.12 27.56 -29.60
N THR A 393 6.87 27.46 -30.06
CA THR A 393 6.40 28.31 -31.17
C THR A 393 6.36 29.79 -30.82
N LEU A 394 6.30 30.14 -29.53
CA LEU A 394 6.35 31.52 -29.04
C LEU A 394 7.78 32.01 -28.75
N GLY A 395 8.81 31.22 -29.10
CA GLY A 395 10.21 31.56 -28.86
C GLY A 395 10.61 31.56 -27.37
N ILE A 396 9.81 30.92 -26.51
CA ILE A 396 10.08 30.75 -25.09
C ILE A 396 10.62 29.33 -24.93
N GLU A 397 11.94 29.17 -25.00
CA GLU A 397 12.58 27.89 -24.67
C GLU A 397 12.58 27.68 -23.15
N THR A 398 11.99 26.58 -22.69
CA THR A 398 11.96 26.12 -21.28
C THR A 398 13.12 25.20 -20.96
#